data_AF-A0A7T1HUY8-F1
#
_entry.id   AF-A0A7T1HUY8-F1
#
_cell.length_a   1.000
_cell.length_b   1.000
_cell.length_c   1.000
_cell.angle_alpha   90.00
_cell.angle_beta   90.00
_cell.angle_gamma   90.00
#
_symmetry.space_group_name_H-M   'P 1'
#
loop_
_entity.id
_entity.type
_entity.pdbx_description
1 polymer ?
#
loop_
_entity_poly.entity_id
_entity_poly.type
_entity_poly.pdbx_seq_one_letter_code
_entity_poly.pdbx_strand_id
1 'polypeptide(L)'
;MYARSLSRLSLVFAFLYVLLVVSAAIPPKLLDYDWISRVTATLINGSSMPLLALLVLVVGSKLYPENQLLYKRRLLFSRLAGLAVLGFLFLVPVHIYMGILQQTGTSDQARALDASEQQLKTYRQAANQASSVADLQQRMSKLGAPALNPAILARPLPDVQAQLDAGFDQIAKQITQQRQALAAQYSWRARAPQVLRIVIACLVLAFGFASFTSPTPTGPVLMDSVQDKLATFRLRTLFRSGPAGRSALRSGPFKALSNSIQAYMLERRRRQSAKQWNKQRYGNAKRGPLGLLLSAMQNLEAVLNRFSLSSRAGKPKKQQRSTSMHRGEPSSGQRSERQDQP
;
A
#
# COMPACT_ATOMS: atom_id res chain seq x y z
N MET A 1 -7.40 38.56 21.35
CA MET A 1 -6.07 38.56 20.69
C MET A 1 -5.48 37.15 20.51
N TYR A 2 -5.57 36.27 21.52
CA TYR A 2 -4.99 34.90 21.49
C TYR A 2 -5.39 34.00 20.30
N ALA A 3 -6.63 34.09 19.81
CA ALA A 3 -7.08 33.31 18.65
C ALA A 3 -6.24 33.55 17.39
N ARG A 4 -5.76 34.79 17.17
CA ARG A 4 -4.90 35.12 16.01
C ARG A 4 -3.51 34.49 16.16
N SER A 5 -2.96 34.46 17.37
CA SER A 5 -1.65 33.87 17.67
C SER A 5 -1.65 32.35 17.48
N LEU A 6 -2.65 31.63 18.00
CA LEU A 6 -2.80 30.18 17.81
C LEU A 6 -2.91 29.82 16.31
N SER A 7 -3.66 30.64 15.57
CA SER A 7 -3.84 30.46 14.13
C SER A 7 -2.55 30.69 13.33
N ARG A 8 -1.69 31.62 13.75
CA ARG A 8 -0.36 31.84 13.15
C ARG A 8 0.60 30.72 13.51
N LEU A 9 0.60 30.29 14.77
CA LEU A 9 1.46 29.20 15.25
C LEU A 9 1.19 27.89 14.50
N SER A 10 -0.08 27.53 14.30
CA SER A 10 -0.46 26.35 13.51
C SER A 10 0.03 26.44 12.06
N LEU A 11 -0.04 27.63 11.44
CA LEU A 11 0.50 27.83 10.09
C LEU A 11 2.03 27.71 10.03
N VAL A 12 2.74 28.21 11.05
CA VAL A 12 4.20 28.10 11.12
C VAL A 12 4.62 26.62 11.17
N PHE A 13 4.00 25.81 12.02
CA PHE A 13 4.28 24.37 12.07
C PHE A 13 3.98 23.66 10.76
N ALA A 14 2.85 23.98 10.12
CA ALA A 14 2.51 23.41 8.83
C ALA A 14 3.52 23.81 7.73
N PHE A 15 3.93 25.08 7.71
CA PHE A 15 4.88 25.59 6.73
C PHE A 15 6.28 24.99 6.91
N LEU A 16 6.77 24.90 8.15
CA LEU A 16 8.04 24.23 8.46
C LEU A 16 8.04 22.77 7.99
N TYR A 17 6.93 22.06 8.20
CA TYR A 17 6.79 20.69 7.71
C TYR A 17 6.84 20.60 6.18
N VAL A 18 6.14 21.49 5.47
CA VAL A 18 6.17 21.52 4.01
C VAL A 18 7.58 21.80 3.50
N LEU A 19 8.28 22.78 4.10
CA LEU A 19 9.65 23.11 3.73
C LEU A 19 10.60 21.92 3.91
N LEU A 20 10.48 21.23 5.05
CA LEU A 20 11.26 20.02 5.36
C LEU A 20 11.02 18.92 4.32
N VAL A 21 9.76 18.64 3.99
CA VAL A 21 9.40 17.60 3.00
C VAL A 21 9.90 17.98 1.60
N VAL A 22 9.72 19.24 1.19
CA VAL A 22 10.18 19.74 -0.11
C VAL A 22 11.71 19.65 -0.22
N SER A 23 12.45 20.01 0.83
CA SER A 23 13.91 19.88 0.83
C SER A 23 14.40 18.43 0.67
N ALA A 24 13.68 17.46 1.22
CA ALA A 24 14.02 16.04 1.09
C ALA A 24 13.63 15.46 -0.28
N ALA A 25 12.65 16.07 -0.96
CA ALA A 25 12.17 15.61 -2.26
C ALA A 25 13.09 16.02 -3.43
N ILE A 26 14.01 16.97 -3.24
CA ILE A 26 14.88 17.51 -4.28
C ILE A 26 16.28 16.87 -4.18
N PRO A 27 16.83 16.28 -5.26
CA PRO A 27 16.27 16.15 -6.62
C PRO A 27 15.27 14.98 -6.74
N PRO A 28 14.20 15.11 -7.56
CA PRO A 28 13.18 14.07 -7.69
C PRO A 28 13.72 12.85 -8.44
N LYS A 29 13.87 11.72 -7.74
CA LYS A 29 14.29 10.43 -8.30
C LYS A 29 13.27 9.34 -7.96
N LEU A 30 12.12 9.34 -8.65
CA LEU A 30 10.97 8.47 -8.34
C LEU A 30 11.25 6.96 -8.43
N LEU A 31 12.34 6.56 -9.08
CA LEU A 31 12.76 5.16 -9.25
C LEU A 31 13.94 4.77 -8.34
N ASP A 32 14.50 5.72 -7.61
CA ASP A 32 15.63 5.48 -6.71
C ASP A 32 15.11 5.10 -5.32
N TYR A 33 15.44 3.89 -4.88
CA TYR A 33 15.05 3.37 -3.56
C TYR A 33 15.53 4.30 -2.43
N ASP A 34 16.75 4.82 -2.54
CA ASP A 34 17.33 5.67 -1.52
C ASP A 34 16.62 7.02 -1.46
N TRP A 35 16.11 7.51 -2.59
CA TRP A 35 15.28 8.71 -2.61
C TRP A 35 13.94 8.48 -1.90
N ILE A 36 13.21 7.40 -2.24
CA ILE A 36 11.92 7.09 -1.60
C ILE A 36 12.09 6.85 -0.09
N SER A 37 13.12 6.12 0.29
CA SER A 37 13.43 5.82 1.69
C SER A 37 13.71 7.11 2.49
N ARG A 38 14.52 8.02 1.93
CA ARG A 38 14.81 9.34 2.54
C ARG A 38 13.55 10.18 2.67
N VAL A 39 12.77 10.34 1.59
CA VAL A 39 11.52 11.11 1.60
C VAL A 39 10.57 10.54 2.64
N THR A 40 10.41 9.23 2.69
CA THR A 40 9.53 8.56 3.67
C THR A 40 10.00 8.75 5.09
N ALA A 41 11.30 8.59 5.35
CA ALA A 41 11.87 8.86 6.66
C ALA A 41 11.62 10.31 7.09
N THR A 42 11.78 11.28 6.19
CA THR A 42 11.46 12.69 6.46
C THR A 42 9.97 12.91 6.73
N LEU A 43 9.08 12.28 5.95
CA LEU A 43 7.63 12.36 6.18
C LEU A 43 7.24 11.82 7.57
N ILE A 44 7.79 10.66 7.95
CA ILE A 44 7.49 9.98 9.22
C ILE A 44 8.10 10.75 10.41
N ASN A 45 9.36 11.17 10.32
CA ASN A 45 10.02 11.87 11.42
C ASN A 45 9.48 13.31 11.58
N GLY A 46 9.06 13.95 10.49
CA GLY A 46 8.49 15.29 10.50
C GLY A 46 7.00 15.37 10.83
N SER A 47 6.28 14.24 10.87
CA SER A 47 4.81 14.23 10.99
C SER A 47 4.27 14.73 12.34
N SER A 48 5.12 14.84 13.36
CA SER A 48 4.74 15.42 14.65
C SER A 48 4.33 16.89 14.52
N MET A 49 4.98 17.65 13.65
CA MET A 49 4.68 19.08 13.40
C MET A 49 3.25 19.32 12.87
N PRO A 50 2.79 18.68 11.77
CA PRO A 50 1.42 18.85 11.28
C PRO A 50 0.37 18.30 12.25
N LEU A 51 0.68 17.26 13.03
CA LEU A 51 -0.22 16.78 14.08
C LEU A 51 -0.38 17.80 15.22
N LEU A 52 0.70 18.43 15.66
CA LEU A 52 0.65 19.54 16.62
C LEU A 52 -0.11 20.73 16.04
N ALA A 53 0.12 21.08 14.77
CA ALA A 53 -0.60 22.14 14.09
C ALA A 53 -2.12 21.90 14.09
N LEU A 54 -2.55 20.66 13.82
CA LEU A 54 -3.95 20.22 13.88
C LEU A 54 -4.50 20.28 15.31
N LEU A 55 -3.75 19.79 16.29
CA LEU A 55 -4.15 19.77 17.70
C LEU A 55 -4.40 21.19 18.22
N VAL A 56 -3.44 22.10 18.00
CA VAL A 56 -3.57 23.53 18.37
C VAL A 56 -4.82 24.14 17.75
N LEU A 57 -5.13 23.76 16.51
CA LEU A 57 -6.25 24.33 15.77
C LEU A 57 -7.60 23.76 16.21
N VAL A 58 -7.66 22.48 16.59
CA VAL A 58 -8.83 21.87 17.23
C VAL A 58 -9.09 22.50 18.59
N VAL A 59 -8.07 22.62 19.44
CA VAL A 59 -8.18 23.25 20.76
C VAL A 59 -8.61 24.71 20.61
N GLY A 60 -7.97 25.47 19.70
CA GLY A 60 -8.34 26.86 19.42
C GLY A 60 -9.79 27.00 18.94
N SER A 61 -10.29 26.07 18.10
CA SER A 61 -11.68 26.09 17.64
C SER A 61 -12.70 25.80 18.75
N LYS A 62 -12.31 25.03 19.77
CA LYS A 62 -13.17 24.77 20.95
C LYS A 62 -13.19 25.96 21.91
N LEU A 63 -12.05 26.64 22.08
CA LEU A 63 -11.93 27.80 22.97
C LEU A 63 -12.61 29.05 22.42
N TYR A 64 -12.64 29.22 21.09
CA TYR A 64 -13.18 30.42 20.44
C TYR A 64 -14.17 30.07 19.32
N PRO A 65 -15.37 29.56 19.65
CA PRO A 65 -16.35 29.11 18.66
C PRO A 65 -16.85 30.23 17.72
N GLU A 66 -16.91 31.47 18.20
CA GLU A 66 -17.35 32.64 17.42
C GLU A 66 -16.40 33.02 16.27
N ASN A 67 -15.17 32.50 16.28
CA ASN A 67 -14.16 32.88 15.29
C ASN A 67 -14.27 32.04 14.00
N GLN A 68 -14.97 32.59 13.02
CA GLN A 68 -15.15 31.95 11.70
C GLN A 68 -13.82 31.60 10.98
N LEU A 69 -12.73 32.34 11.24
CA LEU A 69 -11.44 32.11 10.58
C LEU A 69 -10.81 30.79 11.06
N LEU A 70 -10.85 30.51 12.37
CA LEU A 70 -10.37 29.24 12.92
C LEU A 70 -11.19 28.06 12.39
N TYR A 71 -12.50 28.23 12.27
CA TYR A 71 -13.39 27.22 11.70
C TYR A 71 -13.05 26.90 10.23
N LYS A 72 -12.89 27.94 9.38
CA LYS A 72 -12.51 27.76 7.97
C LYS A 72 -11.16 27.05 7.81
N ARG A 73 -10.16 27.44 8.60
CA ARG A 73 -8.84 26.78 8.59
C ARG A 73 -8.92 25.34 9.08
N ARG A 74 -9.74 25.06 10.09
CA ARG A 74 -9.97 23.69 10.58
C ARG A 74 -10.51 22.80 9.49
N LEU A 75 -11.49 23.28 8.75
CA LEU A 75 -12.07 22.53 7.65
C LEU A 75 -11.02 22.24 6.56
N LEU A 76 -10.19 23.22 6.22
CA LEU A 76 -9.11 23.05 5.24
C LEU A 76 -8.08 22.03 5.71
N PHE A 77 -7.57 22.17 6.92
CA PHE A 77 -6.60 21.25 7.51
C PHE A 77 -7.17 19.84 7.70
N SER A 78 -8.47 19.72 7.98
CA SER A 78 -9.15 18.44 8.08
C SER A 78 -9.25 17.72 6.73
N ARG A 79 -9.46 18.46 5.64
CA ARG A 79 -9.38 17.91 4.26
C ARG A 79 -7.96 17.47 3.92
N LEU A 80 -6.96 18.28 4.27
CA LEU A 80 -5.54 17.92 4.09
C LEU A 80 -5.15 16.70 4.94
N ALA A 81 -5.67 16.57 6.15
CA ALA A 81 -5.48 15.37 6.98
C ALA A 81 -6.04 14.13 6.27
N GLY A 82 -7.21 14.24 5.63
CA GLY A 82 -7.76 13.16 4.80
C GLY A 82 -6.84 12.77 3.64
N LEU A 83 -6.23 13.75 2.97
CA LEU A 83 -5.23 13.51 1.93
C LEU A 83 -3.97 12.84 2.51
N ALA A 84 -3.51 13.25 3.69
CA ALA A 84 -2.37 12.66 4.38
C ALA A 84 -2.63 11.19 4.75
N VAL A 85 -3.84 10.85 5.21
CA VAL A 85 -4.24 9.45 5.46
C VAL A 85 -4.07 8.60 4.20
N LEU A 86 -4.55 9.09 3.06
CA LEU A 86 -4.38 8.40 1.78
C LEU A 86 -2.91 8.30 1.38
N GLY A 87 -2.12 9.35 1.60
CA GLY A 87 -0.67 9.35 1.37
C GLY A 87 0.03 8.26 2.18
N PHE A 88 -0.11 8.27 3.51
CA PHE A 88 0.52 7.26 4.37
C PHE A 88 0.04 5.84 4.09
N LEU A 89 -1.24 5.66 3.75
CA LEU A 89 -1.77 4.35 3.37
C LEU A 89 -1.20 3.88 2.03
N PHE A 90 -0.98 4.79 1.08
CA PHE A 90 -0.36 4.49 -0.21
C PHE A 90 1.16 4.23 -0.08
N LEU A 91 1.84 4.81 0.91
CA LEU A 91 3.24 4.52 1.18
C LEU A 91 3.50 3.04 1.52
N VAL A 92 2.54 2.35 2.15
CA VAL A 92 2.67 0.94 2.54
C VAL A 92 2.89 0.01 1.33
N PRO A 93 2.00 -0.05 0.33
CA PRO A 93 2.22 -0.89 -0.84
C PRO A 93 3.45 -0.46 -1.65
N VAL A 94 3.77 0.85 -1.68
CA VAL A 94 5.00 1.35 -2.33
C VAL A 94 6.25 0.77 -1.67
N HIS A 95 6.32 0.72 -0.33
CA HIS A 95 7.48 0.14 0.37
C HIS A 95 7.59 -1.37 0.17
N ILE A 96 6.47 -2.08 0.14
CA ILE A 96 6.47 -3.52 -0.13
C ILE A 96 6.95 -3.78 -1.56
N TYR A 97 6.42 -3.04 -2.53
CA TYR A 97 6.81 -3.17 -3.94
C TYR A 97 8.30 -2.86 -4.14
N MET A 98 8.78 -1.76 -3.57
CA MET A 98 10.20 -1.39 -3.66
C MET A 98 11.11 -2.39 -2.96
N GLY A 99 10.69 -2.98 -1.83
CA GLY A 99 11.43 -4.06 -1.18
C GLY A 99 11.62 -5.29 -2.06
N ILE A 100 10.60 -5.62 -2.88
CA ILE A 100 10.68 -6.70 -3.87
C ILE A 100 11.57 -6.29 -5.05
N LEU A 101 11.36 -5.08 -5.58
CA LEU A 101 12.11 -4.59 -6.74
C LEU A 101 13.62 -4.52 -6.45
N GLN A 102 14.00 -4.15 -5.23
CA GLN A 102 15.40 -4.08 -4.82
C GLN A 102 16.11 -5.43 -4.85
N GLN A 103 15.39 -6.55 -4.71
CA GLN A 103 15.96 -7.90 -4.89
C GLN A 103 16.34 -8.18 -6.35
N THR A 104 15.66 -7.52 -7.31
CA THR A 104 15.97 -7.64 -8.73
C THR A 104 17.07 -6.65 -9.18
N GLY A 105 17.11 -5.46 -8.56
CA GLY A 105 18.12 -4.43 -8.82
C GLY A 105 19.53 -4.79 -8.37
N THR A 106 19.67 -5.77 -7.48
CA THR A 106 20.97 -6.37 -7.11
C THR A 106 21.74 -6.97 -8.27
N SER A 107 21.08 -7.17 -9.41
CA SER A 107 21.69 -7.77 -10.58
C SER A 107 22.90 -6.99 -11.07
N ASP A 108 22.95 -5.66 -11.02
CA ASP A 108 24.09 -4.94 -11.61
C ASP A 108 25.37 -5.07 -10.79
N GLN A 109 25.27 -4.98 -9.46
CA GLN A 109 26.43 -5.18 -8.57
C GLN A 109 26.84 -6.66 -8.51
N ALA A 110 25.87 -7.58 -8.53
CA ALA A 110 26.15 -9.01 -8.66
C ALA A 110 26.80 -9.34 -10.01
N ARG A 111 26.31 -8.77 -11.12
CA ARG A 111 26.89 -8.92 -12.46
C ARG A 111 28.30 -8.35 -12.53
N ALA A 112 28.57 -7.22 -11.87
CA ALA A 112 29.91 -6.66 -11.79
C ALA A 112 30.88 -7.61 -11.04
N LEU A 113 30.42 -8.24 -9.95
CA LEU A 113 31.20 -9.27 -9.25
C LEU A 113 31.38 -10.53 -10.09
N ASP A 114 30.34 -10.99 -10.79
CA ASP A 114 30.41 -12.15 -11.68
C ASP A 114 31.38 -11.90 -12.83
N ALA A 115 31.35 -10.71 -13.43
CA ALA A 115 32.30 -10.29 -14.46
C ALA A 115 33.73 -10.23 -13.91
N SER A 116 33.93 -9.71 -12.70
CA SER A 116 35.24 -9.69 -12.04
C SER A 116 35.76 -11.10 -11.74
N GLU A 117 34.88 -12.01 -11.32
CA GLU A 117 35.21 -13.43 -11.08
C GLU A 117 35.59 -14.14 -12.38
N GLN A 118 34.87 -13.88 -13.47
CA GLN A 118 35.18 -14.41 -14.80
C GLN A 118 36.54 -13.90 -15.30
N GLN A 119 36.79 -12.59 -15.20
CA GLN A 119 38.09 -12.00 -15.55
C GLN A 119 39.24 -12.63 -14.75
N LEU A 120 39.05 -12.84 -13.45
CA LEU A 120 40.04 -13.50 -12.60
C LEU A 120 40.35 -14.92 -13.08
N LYS A 121 39.32 -15.69 -13.47
CA LYS A 121 39.51 -17.04 -14.05
C LYS A 121 40.29 -16.99 -15.36
N THR A 122 40.00 -16.02 -16.23
CA THR A 122 40.74 -15.81 -17.49
C THR A 122 42.21 -15.46 -17.24
N TYR A 123 42.50 -14.57 -16.28
CA TYR A 123 43.88 -14.24 -15.90
C TYR A 123 44.63 -15.46 -15.34
N ARG A 124 43.99 -16.25 -14.48
CA ARG A 124 44.60 -17.46 -13.91
C ARG A 124 44.92 -18.49 -14.99
N GLN A 125 44.00 -18.70 -15.92
CA GLN A 125 44.23 -19.59 -17.07
C GLN A 125 45.37 -19.10 -17.96
N ALA A 126 45.44 -17.80 -18.24
CA ALA A 126 46.52 -17.21 -19.03
C ALA A 126 47.88 -17.33 -18.32
N ALA A 127 47.92 -17.20 -16.99
CA ALA A 127 49.14 -17.38 -16.20
C ALA A 127 49.66 -18.82 -16.24
N ASN A 128 48.75 -19.78 -16.10
CA ASN A 128 49.08 -21.21 -16.08
C ASN A 128 49.47 -21.77 -17.45
N GLN A 129 49.00 -21.16 -18.54
CA GLN A 129 49.33 -21.57 -19.90
C GLN A 129 50.63 -20.94 -20.44
N ALA A 130 51.20 -19.97 -19.74
CA ALA A 130 52.41 -19.30 -20.18
C ALA A 130 53.64 -20.21 -20.03
N SER A 131 54.43 -20.38 -21.10
CA SER A 131 55.66 -21.18 -21.08
C SER A 131 56.93 -20.37 -20.77
N SER A 132 56.82 -19.04 -20.79
CA SER A 132 57.92 -18.13 -20.49
C SER A 132 57.39 -16.82 -19.88
N VAL A 133 58.27 -16.05 -19.24
CA VAL A 133 57.91 -14.74 -18.65
C VAL A 133 57.48 -13.74 -19.74
N ALA A 134 58.10 -13.79 -20.92
CA ALA A 134 57.71 -12.97 -22.06
C ALA A 134 56.31 -13.34 -22.59
N ASP A 135 56.00 -14.64 -22.71
CA ASP A 135 54.66 -15.11 -23.10
C ASP A 135 53.61 -14.72 -22.06
N LEU A 136 53.94 -14.82 -20.76
CA LEU A 136 53.07 -14.37 -19.67
C LEU A 136 52.74 -12.88 -19.80
N GLN A 137 53.74 -12.01 -19.99
CA GLN A 137 53.53 -10.57 -20.16
C GLN A 137 52.71 -10.26 -21.42
N GLN A 138 52.95 -10.96 -22.53
CA GLN A 138 52.19 -10.82 -23.76
C GLN A 138 50.72 -11.24 -23.58
N ARG A 139 50.46 -12.35 -22.89
CA ARG A 139 49.09 -12.82 -22.61
C ARG A 139 48.36 -11.89 -21.65
N MET A 140 49.02 -11.43 -20.59
CA MET A 140 48.45 -10.51 -19.62
C MET A 140 48.12 -9.14 -20.26
N SER A 141 49.00 -8.61 -21.11
CA SER A 141 48.73 -7.37 -21.85
C SER A 141 47.60 -7.49 -22.86
N LYS A 142 47.47 -8.65 -23.55
CA LYS A 142 46.30 -8.93 -24.41
C LYS A 142 44.98 -8.92 -23.66
N LEU A 143 44.98 -9.27 -22.38
CA LEU A 143 43.81 -9.25 -21.52
C LEU A 143 43.58 -7.89 -20.83
N GLY A 144 44.44 -6.88 -21.08
CA GLY A 144 44.34 -5.57 -20.44
C GLY A 144 44.77 -5.56 -18.97
N ALA A 145 45.52 -6.56 -18.52
CA ALA A 145 46.06 -6.57 -17.15
C ALA A 145 47.11 -5.45 -16.97
N PRO A 146 47.23 -4.86 -15.77
CA PRO A 146 48.30 -3.93 -15.44
C PRO A 146 49.68 -4.54 -15.74
N ALA A 147 50.60 -3.72 -16.25
CA ALA A 147 51.96 -4.17 -16.52
C ALA A 147 52.61 -4.71 -15.24
N LEU A 148 53.19 -5.92 -15.34
CA LEU A 148 53.90 -6.55 -14.22
C LEU A 148 55.13 -5.72 -13.86
N ASN A 149 55.40 -5.60 -12.56
CA ASN A 149 56.58 -4.89 -12.08
C ASN A 149 57.86 -5.55 -12.66
N PRO A 150 58.77 -4.78 -13.28
CA PRO A 150 60.00 -5.33 -13.88
C PRO A 150 60.85 -6.13 -12.90
N ALA A 151 60.80 -5.82 -11.60
CA ALA A 151 61.50 -6.59 -10.56
C ALA A 151 60.96 -8.02 -10.39
N ILE A 152 59.68 -8.25 -10.70
CA ILE A 152 59.06 -9.58 -10.67
C ILE A 152 59.44 -10.35 -11.95
N LEU A 153 59.54 -9.66 -13.09
CA LEU A 153 59.90 -10.29 -14.38
C LEU A 153 61.34 -10.83 -14.41
N ALA A 154 62.23 -10.35 -13.54
CA ALA A 154 63.60 -10.86 -13.42
C ALA A 154 63.69 -12.22 -12.69
N ARG A 155 62.60 -12.70 -12.09
CA ARG A 155 62.55 -13.97 -11.35
C ARG A 155 62.23 -15.14 -12.29
N PRO A 156 62.62 -16.38 -11.94
CA PRO A 156 62.24 -17.54 -12.73
C PRO A 156 60.71 -17.69 -12.77
N LEU A 157 60.18 -18.15 -13.91
CA LEU A 157 58.74 -18.31 -14.17
C LEU A 157 57.94 -18.98 -13.04
N PRO A 158 58.37 -20.11 -12.44
CA PRO A 158 57.60 -20.76 -11.36
C PRO A 158 57.39 -19.85 -10.14
N ASP A 159 58.38 -19.02 -9.79
CA ASP A 159 58.27 -18.09 -8.66
C ASP A 159 57.28 -16.96 -8.99
N VAL A 160 57.29 -16.48 -10.24
CA VAL A 160 56.34 -15.47 -10.72
C VAL A 160 54.92 -16.02 -10.73
N GLN A 161 54.73 -17.25 -11.20
CA GLN A 161 53.42 -17.93 -11.20
C GLN A 161 52.90 -18.12 -9.78
N ALA A 162 53.73 -18.61 -8.85
CA ALA A 162 53.35 -18.76 -7.45
C ALA A 162 52.95 -17.44 -6.80
N GLN A 163 53.67 -16.35 -7.09
CA GLN A 163 53.34 -15.01 -6.59
C GLN A 163 52.03 -14.47 -7.18
N LEU A 164 51.78 -14.70 -8.47
CA LEU A 164 50.53 -14.33 -9.13
C LEU A 164 49.35 -15.13 -8.59
N ASP A 165 49.50 -16.44 -8.40
CA ASP A 165 48.47 -17.30 -7.80
C ASP A 165 48.09 -16.83 -6.40
N ALA A 166 49.07 -16.49 -5.56
CA ALA A 166 48.82 -15.93 -4.24
C ALA A 166 48.03 -14.60 -4.32
N GLY A 167 48.36 -13.73 -5.29
CA GLY A 167 47.62 -12.50 -5.56
C GLY A 167 46.18 -12.77 -6.04
N PHE A 168 46.00 -13.73 -6.95
CA PHE A 168 44.68 -14.12 -7.44
C PHE A 168 43.82 -14.73 -6.33
N ASP A 169 44.39 -15.52 -5.43
CA ASP A 169 43.67 -16.06 -4.29
C ASP A 169 43.23 -14.97 -3.30
N GLN A 170 44.05 -13.93 -3.12
CA GLN A 170 43.66 -12.78 -2.31
C GLN A 170 42.48 -12.02 -2.95
N ILE A 171 42.52 -11.79 -4.26
CA ILE A 171 41.42 -11.14 -4.99
C ILE A 171 40.15 -12.01 -4.95
N ALA A 172 40.28 -13.33 -5.14
CA ALA A 172 39.16 -14.26 -5.04
C ALA A 172 38.50 -14.23 -3.66
N LYS A 173 39.31 -14.17 -2.59
CA LYS A 173 38.82 -14.00 -1.21
C LYS A 173 38.08 -12.67 -1.05
N GLN A 174 38.59 -11.57 -1.59
CA GLN A 174 37.92 -10.27 -1.55
C GLN A 174 36.57 -10.28 -2.30
N ILE A 175 36.51 -10.86 -3.50
CA ILE A 175 35.27 -11.02 -4.26
C ILE A 175 34.26 -11.86 -3.47
N THR A 176 34.71 -12.95 -2.84
CA THR A 176 33.85 -13.82 -2.02
C THR A 176 33.32 -13.08 -0.79
N GLN A 177 34.16 -12.33 -0.09
CA GLN A 177 33.77 -11.50 1.05
C GLN A 177 32.78 -10.42 0.65
N GLN A 178 33.00 -9.73 -0.47
CA GLN A 178 32.07 -8.74 -1.00
C GLN A 178 30.73 -9.39 -1.36
N ARG A 179 30.73 -10.56 -2.01
CA ARG A 179 29.50 -11.30 -2.32
C ARG A 179 28.74 -11.68 -1.05
N GLN A 180 29.43 -12.15 -0.01
CA GLN A 180 28.81 -12.46 1.29
C GLN A 180 28.26 -11.21 1.98
N ALA A 181 29.00 -10.09 1.94
CA ALA A 181 28.55 -8.81 2.50
C ALA A 181 27.29 -8.29 1.80
N LEU A 182 27.25 -8.35 0.47
CA LEU A 182 26.05 -8.02 -0.30
C LEU A 182 24.91 -8.97 0.06
N ALA A 183 25.13 -10.29 0.04
CA ALA A 183 24.08 -11.26 0.39
C ALA A 183 23.51 -11.02 1.80
N ALA A 184 24.35 -10.67 2.78
CA ALA A 184 23.91 -10.30 4.11
C ALA A 184 23.09 -8.99 4.11
N GLN A 185 23.55 -7.97 3.38
CA GLN A 185 22.89 -6.66 3.26
C GLN A 185 21.54 -6.73 2.53
N TYR A 186 21.38 -7.67 1.58
CA TYR A 186 20.14 -7.91 0.84
C TYR A 186 19.28 -9.02 1.47
N SER A 187 19.72 -9.65 2.56
CA SER A 187 18.94 -10.66 3.24
C SER A 187 17.62 -10.06 3.74
N TRP A 188 16.50 -10.69 3.38
CA TRP A 188 15.17 -10.27 3.84
C TRP A 188 15.11 -10.19 5.37
N ARG A 189 15.83 -11.08 6.07
CA ARG A 189 15.92 -11.09 7.54
C ARG A 189 16.46 -9.79 8.12
N ALA A 190 17.47 -9.18 7.48
CA ALA A 190 18.04 -7.92 7.95
C ALA A 190 17.11 -6.72 7.67
N ARG A 191 16.34 -6.75 6.57
CA ARG A 191 15.49 -5.61 6.15
C ARG A 191 14.05 -5.66 6.66
N ALA A 192 13.52 -6.86 6.88
CA ALA A 192 12.17 -7.08 7.40
C ALA A 192 11.83 -6.18 8.61
N PRO A 193 12.66 -6.06 9.66
CA PRO A 193 12.32 -5.22 10.81
C PRO A 193 12.20 -3.74 10.45
N GLN A 194 13.03 -3.24 9.52
CA GLN A 194 12.98 -1.85 9.10
C GLN A 194 11.73 -1.55 8.26
N VAL A 195 11.39 -2.42 7.31
CA VAL A 195 10.15 -2.31 6.52
C VAL A 195 8.93 -2.38 7.45
N LEU A 196 8.92 -3.33 8.38
CA LEU A 196 7.84 -3.47 9.36
C LEU A 196 7.69 -2.22 10.22
N ARG A 197 8.79 -1.65 10.72
CA ARG A 197 8.78 -0.40 11.49
C ARG A 197 8.18 0.75 10.69
N ILE A 198 8.53 0.89 9.41
CA ILE A 198 7.99 1.92 8.52
C ILE A 198 6.49 1.70 8.29
N VAL A 199 6.06 0.46 8.02
CA VAL A 199 4.64 0.14 7.83
C VAL A 199 3.83 0.45 9.08
N ILE A 200 4.32 0.06 10.26
CA ILE A 200 3.67 0.37 11.54
C ILE A 200 3.59 1.89 11.73
N ALA A 201 4.68 2.63 11.49
CA ALA A 201 4.69 4.09 11.60
C ALA A 201 3.68 4.74 10.65
N CYS A 202 3.63 4.33 9.37
CA CYS A 202 2.64 4.82 8.41
C CYS A 202 1.20 4.54 8.85
N LEU A 203 0.93 3.35 9.39
CA LEU A 203 -0.41 3.02 9.90
C LEU A 203 -0.78 3.88 11.11
N VAL A 204 0.12 4.01 12.09
CA VAL A 204 -0.10 4.85 13.29
C VAL A 204 -0.34 6.30 12.89
N LEU A 205 0.44 6.84 11.95
CA LEU A 205 0.25 8.20 11.44
C LEU A 205 -1.05 8.35 10.66
N ALA A 206 -1.40 7.39 9.81
CA ALA A 206 -2.69 7.37 9.12
C ALA A 206 -3.85 7.39 10.12
N PHE A 207 -3.80 6.60 11.20
CA PHE A 207 -4.81 6.66 12.27
C PHE A 207 -4.79 8.01 13.00
N GLY A 208 -3.61 8.55 13.29
CA GLY A 208 -3.44 9.87 13.88
C GLY A 208 -4.15 10.96 13.08
N PHE A 209 -3.87 11.06 11.78
CA PHE A 209 -4.53 12.02 10.89
C PHE A 209 -6.02 11.72 10.70
N ALA A 210 -6.41 10.45 10.62
CA ALA A 210 -7.81 10.06 10.48
C ALA A 210 -8.66 10.56 11.66
N SER A 211 -8.11 10.59 12.87
CA SER A 211 -8.80 11.12 14.06
C SER A 211 -9.18 12.62 13.94
N PHE A 212 -8.46 13.37 13.10
CA PHE A 212 -8.71 14.79 12.82
C PHE A 212 -9.54 15.02 11.54
N THR A 213 -9.93 13.96 10.82
CA THR A 213 -10.87 14.08 9.71
C THR A 213 -12.27 14.34 10.27
N SER A 214 -12.79 15.53 10.01
CA SER A 214 -14.12 15.93 10.47
C SER A 214 -15.12 15.25 9.55
N PRO A 215 -16.14 14.55 10.09
CA PRO A 215 -17.19 13.97 9.27
C PRO A 215 -17.88 15.10 8.51
N THR A 216 -17.88 15.00 7.18
CA THR A 216 -18.59 15.93 6.32
C THR A 216 -20.06 15.99 6.77
N PRO A 217 -20.64 17.16 7.09
CA PRO A 217 -21.98 17.26 7.68
C PRO A 217 -23.11 16.69 6.80
N THR A 218 -22.85 16.44 5.52
CA THR A 218 -23.79 15.88 4.55
C THR A 218 -23.44 14.47 4.08
N GLY A 219 -22.31 13.89 4.52
CA GLY A 219 -21.87 12.56 4.12
C GLY A 219 -22.05 11.53 5.25
N PRO A 220 -22.35 10.26 4.94
CA PRO A 220 -22.18 9.19 5.92
C PRO A 220 -20.74 9.24 6.45
N VAL A 221 -20.58 9.07 7.76
CA VAL A 221 -19.27 9.10 8.42
C VAL A 221 -18.36 8.10 7.71
N LEU A 222 -17.11 8.48 7.41
CA LEU A 222 -16.17 7.60 6.70
C LEU A 222 -16.03 6.24 7.41
N MET A 223 -16.12 6.22 8.74
CA MET A 223 -16.20 4.99 9.53
C MET A 223 -17.44 4.13 9.24
N ASP A 224 -18.63 4.72 9.05
CA ASP A 224 -19.82 3.98 8.63
C ASP A 224 -19.61 3.38 7.23
N SER A 225 -18.97 4.11 6.32
CA SER A 225 -18.69 3.63 4.97
C SER A 225 -17.60 2.55 4.92
N VAL A 226 -16.60 2.63 5.79
CA VAL A 226 -15.54 1.62 5.93
C VAL A 226 -16.11 0.37 6.61
N GLN A 227 -16.97 0.52 7.62
CA GLN A 227 -17.68 -0.61 8.23
C GLN A 227 -18.62 -1.30 7.23
N ASP A 228 -19.40 -0.54 6.45
CA ASP A 228 -20.25 -1.13 5.39
C ASP A 228 -19.42 -1.84 4.32
N LYS A 229 -18.27 -1.27 3.91
CA LYS A 229 -17.36 -1.90 2.94
C LYS A 229 -16.65 -3.14 3.49
N LEU A 230 -16.23 -3.12 4.76
CA LEU A 230 -15.65 -4.30 5.43
C LEU A 230 -16.69 -5.40 5.63
N ALA A 231 -17.93 -5.05 5.97
CA ALA A 231 -19.04 -6.00 6.07
C ALA A 231 -19.33 -6.66 4.72
N THR A 232 -19.39 -5.87 3.64
CA THR A 232 -19.58 -6.41 2.28
C THR A 232 -18.38 -7.23 1.80
N PHE A 233 -17.16 -6.83 2.13
CA PHE A 233 -15.96 -7.60 1.79
C PHE A 233 -15.92 -8.96 2.50
N ARG A 234 -16.20 -8.99 3.82
CA ARG A 234 -16.30 -10.25 4.60
C ARG A 234 -17.36 -11.19 4.05
N LEU A 235 -18.52 -10.65 3.64
CA LEU A 235 -19.56 -11.45 2.99
C LEU A 235 -19.07 -12.01 1.65
N ARG A 236 -18.37 -11.20 0.83
CA ARG A 236 -17.87 -11.65 -0.48
C ARG A 236 -16.81 -12.73 -0.37
N THR A 237 -15.94 -12.68 0.66
CA THR A 237 -14.96 -13.74 0.92
C THR A 237 -15.61 -15.05 1.37
N LEU A 238 -16.69 -14.99 2.14
CA LEU A 238 -17.44 -16.18 2.58
C LEU A 238 -18.28 -16.81 1.46
N PHE A 239 -18.72 -16.04 0.46
CA PHE A 239 -19.49 -16.56 -0.67
C PHE A 239 -18.63 -17.03 -1.87
N ARG A 240 -17.31 -16.83 -1.83
CA ARG A 240 -16.39 -17.29 -2.90
C ARG A 240 -15.85 -18.71 -2.67
N SER A 241 -16.04 -19.30 -1.49
CA SER A 241 -15.82 -20.74 -1.29
C SER A 241 -16.94 -21.53 -2.00
N GLY A 242 -16.55 -22.41 -2.92
CA GLY A 242 -17.44 -23.12 -3.85
C GLY A 242 -18.53 -24.01 -3.22
N PRO A 243 -19.30 -24.73 -4.06
CA PRO A 243 -20.53 -25.44 -3.66
C PRO A 243 -20.35 -26.49 -2.55
N ALA A 244 -19.11 -26.95 -2.28
CA ALA A 244 -18.79 -27.85 -1.17
C ALA A 244 -18.94 -27.21 0.24
N GLY A 245 -19.00 -25.88 0.36
CA GLY A 245 -19.16 -25.19 1.65
C GLY A 245 -20.61 -25.01 2.14
N ARG A 246 -21.62 -25.30 1.30
CA ARG A 246 -23.04 -25.05 1.64
C ARG A 246 -23.63 -26.05 2.63
N SER A 247 -23.06 -27.25 2.73
CA SER A 247 -23.54 -28.32 3.62
C SER A 247 -23.14 -28.11 5.09
N ALA A 248 -22.03 -27.40 5.36
CA ALA A 248 -21.53 -27.16 6.72
C ALA A 248 -22.25 -26.00 7.45
N LEU A 249 -23.01 -25.16 6.73
CA LEU A 249 -23.71 -24.00 7.30
C LEU A 249 -25.10 -24.31 7.89
N ARG A 250 -25.55 -25.58 7.84
CA ARG A 250 -26.90 -25.95 8.28
C ARG A 250 -26.99 -26.39 9.75
N SER A 251 -25.86 -26.67 10.43
CA SER A 251 -25.88 -27.29 11.77
C SER A 251 -24.81 -26.75 12.75
N GLY A 252 -24.61 -25.43 12.82
CA GLY A 252 -23.60 -24.86 13.71
C GLY A 252 -23.83 -23.41 14.16
N PRO A 253 -22.92 -22.84 14.97
CA PRO A 253 -23.03 -21.54 15.67
C PRO A 253 -23.27 -20.32 14.74
N PHE A 254 -23.20 -20.51 13.42
CA PHE A 254 -23.53 -19.51 12.41
C PHE A 254 -24.99 -19.07 12.39
N LYS A 255 -25.93 -19.90 12.88
CA LYS A 255 -27.35 -19.49 12.97
C LYS A 255 -27.56 -18.37 14.01
N ALA A 256 -26.78 -18.37 15.09
CA ALA A 256 -26.78 -17.31 16.09
C ALA A 256 -26.21 -16.00 15.53
N LEU A 257 -25.16 -16.08 14.71
CA LEU A 257 -24.57 -14.91 14.04
C LEU A 257 -25.52 -14.32 12.97
N SER A 258 -26.23 -15.15 12.22
CA SER A 258 -27.26 -14.71 11.27
C SER A 258 -28.38 -13.93 11.97
N ASN A 259 -28.87 -14.46 13.10
CA ASN A 259 -29.94 -13.83 13.85
C ASN A 259 -29.50 -12.50 14.50
N SER A 260 -28.25 -12.39 14.97
CA SER A 260 -27.73 -11.13 15.53
C SER A 260 -27.54 -10.05 14.46
N ILE A 261 -27.10 -10.43 13.24
CA ILE A 261 -27.00 -9.50 12.11
C ILE A 261 -28.40 -9.03 11.66
N GLN A 262 -29.38 -9.93 11.58
CA GLN A 262 -30.76 -9.53 11.27
C GLN A 262 -31.35 -8.62 12.35
N ALA A 263 -31.13 -8.91 13.63
CA ALA A 263 -31.58 -8.07 14.73
C ALA A 263 -30.93 -6.67 14.69
N TYR A 264 -29.63 -6.59 14.42
CA TYR A 264 -28.91 -5.32 14.26
C TYR A 264 -29.45 -4.50 13.07
N MET A 265 -29.70 -5.16 11.92
CA MET A 265 -30.28 -4.51 10.74
C MET A 265 -31.69 -3.98 11.00
N LEU A 266 -32.51 -4.74 11.74
CA LEU A 266 -33.87 -4.33 12.11
C LEU A 266 -33.85 -3.11 13.06
N GLU A 267 -32.96 -3.11 14.04
CA GLU A 267 -32.78 -2.02 15.00
C GLU A 267 -32.25 -0.75 14.32
N ARG A 268 -31.30 -0.89 13.39
CA ARG A 268 -30.82 0.23 12.56
C ARG A 268 -31.96 0.85 11.74
N ARG A 269 -32.83 0.01 11.15
CA ARG A 269 -34.00 0.47 10.40
C ARG A 269 -35.01 1.19 11.29
N ARG A 270 -35.29 0.67 12.50
CA ARG A 270 -36.15 1.35 13.50
C ARG A 270 -35.61 2.72 13.90
N ARG A 271 -34.30 2.84 14.15
CA ARG A 271 -33.67 4.13 14.51
C ARG A 271 -33.72 5.14 13.37
N GLN A 272 -33.57 4.71 12.12
CA GLN A 272 -33.73 5.61 10.97
C GLN A 272 -35.18 6.06 10.78
N SER A 273 -36.15 5.15 10.91
CA SER A 273 -37.57 5.50 10.88
C SER A 273 -37.93 6.49 11.99
N ALA A 274 -37.43 6.30 13.21
CA ALA A 274 -37.66 7.22 14.33
C ALA A 274 -37.07 8.61 14.08
N LYS A 275 -35.86 8.69 13.49
CA LYS A 275 -35.25 9.98 13.11
C LYS A 275 -36.04 10.68 12.00
N GLN A 276 -36.53 9.95 10.99
CA GLN A 276 -37.39 10.52 9.95
C GLN A 276 -38.72 11.02 10.52
N TRP A 277 -39.32 10.23 11.42
CA TRP A 277 -40.58 10.60 12.08
C TRP A 277 -40.43 11.87 12.93
N ASN A 278 -39.36 11.98 13.72
CA ASN A 278 -39.07 13.19 14.50
C ASN A 278 -38.82 14.39 13.59
N LYS A 279 -38.08 14.21 12.49
CA LYS A 279 -37.82 15.28 11.52
C LYS A 279 -39.10 15.78 10.84
N GLN A 280 -40.05 14.90 10.52
CA GLN A 280 -41.37 15.30 10.02
C GLN A 280 -42.18 16.06 11.09
N ARG A 281 -42.17 15.59 12.34
CA ARG A 281 -42.93 16.23 13.43
C ARG A 281 -42.44 17.64 13.74
N TYR A 282 -41.12 17.83 13.85
CA TYR A 282 -40.53 19.15 14.09
C TYR A 282 -40.51 20.04 12.84
N GLY A 283 -40.47 19.45 11.63
CA GLY A 283 -40.62 20.19 10.38
C GLY A 283 -42.03 20.77 10.18
N ASN A 284 -43.06 20.05 10.63
CA ASN A 284 -44.44 20.51 10.56
C ASN A 284 -44.80 21.52 11.66
N ALA A 285 -44.20 21.45 12.85
CA ALA A 285 -44.43 22.44 13.91
C ALA A 285 -43.98 23.88 13.54
N LYS A 286 -43.08 24.02 12.55
CA LYS A 286 -42.67 25.34 12.01
C LYS A 286 -43.50 25.82 10.83
N ARG A 287 -44.41 24.99 10.29
CA ARG A 287 -45.30 25.39 9.19
C ARG A 287 -46.62 25.82 9.82
N GLY A 288 -46.95 27.11 9.71
CA GLY A 288 -48.24 27.65 10.16
C GLY A 288 -49.43 26.92 9.52
N PRO A 289 -50.68 27.20 9.94
CA PRO A 289 -51.88 26.43 9.55
C PRO A 289 -52.07 26.26 8.04
N LEU A 290 -51.63 27.22 7.22
CA LEU A 290 -51.65 27.13 5.75
C LEU A 290 -50.70 26.05 5.19
N GLY A 291 -49.57 25.79 5.84
CA GLY A 291 -48.63 24.76 5.42
C GLY A 291 -49.12 23.34 5.69
N LEU A 292 -50.00 23.16 6.69
CA LEU A 292 -50.65 21.88 6.96
C LEU A 292 -51.69 21.55 5.88
N LEU A 293 -52.49 22.54 5.44
CA LEU A 293 -53.47 22.36 4.36
C LEU A 293 -52.81 21.99 3.02
N LEU A 294 -51.71 22.66 2.65
CA LEU A 294 -51.00 22.35 1.41
C LEU A 294 -50.40 20.93 1.43
N SER A 295 -49.91 20.48 2.60
CA SER A 295 -49.39 19.12 2.74
C SER A 295 -50.47 18.04 2.72
N ALA A 296 -51.68 18.34 3.21
CA ALA A 296 -52.82 17.43 3.14
C ALA A 296 -53.30 17.25 1.70
N MET A 297 -53.32 18.31 0.90
CA MET A 297 -53.71 18.23 -0.52
C MET A 297 -52.73 17.38 -1.34
N GLN A 298 -51.43 17.53 -1.14
CA GLN A 298 -50.41 16.72 -1.84
C GLN A 298 -50.48 15.23 -1.48
N ASN A 299 -50.82 14.90 -0.24
CA ASN A 299 -50.96 13.51 0.18
C ASN A 299 -52.24 12.86 -0.41
N LEU A 300 -53.31 13.64 -0.56
CA LEU A 300 -54.55 13.17 -1.20
C LEU A 300 -54.32 12.81 -2.67
N GLU A 301 -53.56 13.65 -3.39
CA GLU A 301 -53.20 13.43 -4.79
C GLU A 301 -52.33 12.18 -4.99
N ALA A 302 -51.40 11.92 -4.07
CA ALA A 302 -50.57 10.71 -4.08
C ALA A 302 -51.37 9.42 -3.82
N VAL A 303 -52.41 9.47 -2.98
CA VAL A 303 -53.30 8.33 -2.73
C VAL A 303 -54.18 8.03 -3.94
N LEU A 304 -54.72 9.07 -4.59
CA LEU A 304 -55.53 8.93 -5.80
C LEU A 304 -54.72 8.32 -6.96
N ASN A 305 -53.46 8.72 -7.12
CA ASN A 305 -52.57 8.14 -8.15
C ASN A 305 -52.23 6.66 -7.88
N ARG A 306 -52.14 6.22 -6.62
CA ARG A 306 -51.92 4.79 -6.30
C ARG A 306 -53.14 3.92 -6.57
N PHE A 307 -54.35 4.46 -6.36
CA PHE A 307 -55.58 3.74 -6.69
C PHE A 307 -55.77 3.56 -8.20
N SER A 308 -55.36 4.55 -9.02
CA SER A 308 -55.42 4.47 -10.49
C SER A 308 -54.53 3.36 -11.07
N LEU A 309 -53.34 3.12 -10.48
CA LEU A 309 -52.38 2.13 -10.98
C LEU A 309 -52.71 0.68 -10.58
N SER A 310 -53.54 0.47 -9.56
CA SER A 310 -53.94 -0.88 -9.09
C SER A 310 -54.92 -1.58 -10.04
N SER A 311 -55.67 -0.83 -10.87
CA SER A 311 -56.72 -1.39 -11.75
C SER A 311 -56.20 -2.06 -13.03
N ARG A 312 -54.89 -2.05 -13.33
CA ARG A 312 -54.37 -2.42 -14.66
C ARG A 312 -53.52 -3.69 -14.73
N ALA A 313 -53.31 -4.41 -13.63
CA ALA A 313 -52.42 -5.57 -13.59
C ALA A 313 -53.16 -6.89 -13.32
N GLY A 314 -53.76 -7.47 -14.38
CA GLY A 314 -54.45 -8.76 -14.29
C GLY A 314 -54.50 -9.52 -15.60
N LYS A 315 -53.37 -10.05 -16.08
CA LYS A 315 -53.34 -11.22 -16.99
C LYS A 315 -52.18 -12.15 -16.63
N PRO A 316 -52.44 -13.40 -16.19
CA PRO A 316 -51.40 -14.37 -15.88
C PRO A 316 -50.87 -15.03 -17.16
N LYS A 317 -49.55 -14.97 -17.37
CA LYS A 317 -48.86 -15.64 -18.48
C LYS A 317 -48.40 -17.03 -18.03
N LYS A 318 -48.92 -18.06 -18.71
CA LYS A 318 -48.62 -19.48 -18.57
C LYS A 318 -47.11 -19.76 -18.66
N GLN A 319 -46.58 -20.35 -17.58
CA GLN A 319 -45.94 -21.67 -17.56
C GLN A 319 -45.32 -22.18 -18.87
N GLN A 320 -43.99 -22.19 -18.94
CA GLN A 320 -43.27 -23.15 -19.78
C GLN A 320 -42.04 -23.67 -19.02
N ARG A 321 -42.13 -24.95 -18.72
CA ARG A 321 -41.21 -25.81 -18.00
C ARG A 321 -40.39 -26.51 -19.08
N SER A 322 -39.08 -26.27 -19.14
CA SER A 322 -38.19 -27.03 -20.01
C SER A 322 -36.95 -27.46 -19.24
N THR A 323 -36.98 -28.75 -18.94
CA THR A 323 -35.91 -29.66 -18.52
C THR A 323 -34.91 -29.92 -19.66
N SER A 324 -33.61 -29.90 -19.37
CA SER A 324 -32.58 -30.76 -20.01
C SER A 324 -31.28 -30.61 -19.18
N MET A 325 -30.80 -31.59 -18.40
CA MET A 325 -30.07 -32.81 -18.80
C MET A 325 -28.99 -32.60 -19.87
N HIS A 326 -27.72 -32.65 -19.45
CA HIS A 326 -26.56 -33.40 -20.01
C HIS A 326 -25.25 -32.74 -19.54
N ARG A 327 -24.39 -33.40 -18.75
CA ARG A 327 -23.46 -34.52 -19.06
C ARG A 327 -22.32 -34.08 -19.97
N GLY A 328 -21.08 -34.17 -19.47
CA GLY A 328 -19.85 -34.02 -20.25
C GLY A 328 -18.62 -33.75 -19.38
N GLU A 329 -18.04 -34.79 -18.76
CA GLU A 329 -16.57 -34.88 -18.64
C GLU A 329 -15.97 -34.94 -20.05
N PRO A 330 -14.70 -34.55 -20.27
CA PRO A 330 -13.67 -35.59 -20.25
C PRO A 330 -12.23 -35.15 -19.88
N SER A 331 -11.49 -36.17 -19.45
CA SER A 331 -10.13 -36.55 -19.90
C SER A 331 -8.92 -35.71 -19.47
N SER A 332 -8.23 -36.28 -18.48
CA SER A 332 -6.80 -36.60 -18.49
C SER A 332 -6.09 -36.46 -19.85
N GLY A 333 -5.07 -35.60 -19.87
CA GLY A 333 -4.02 -35.58 -20.90
C GLY A 333 -2.67 -35.84 -20.26
N GLN A 334 -2.22 -37.09 -20.31
CA GLN A 334 -0.82 -37.47 -20.18
C GLN A 334 -0.03 -36.79 -21.31
N ARG A 335 1.10 -36.15 -20.99
CA ARG A 335 2.14 -35.87 -21.98
C ARG A 335 3.48 -36.39 -21.46
N SER A 336 3.79 -37.58 -21.94
CA SER A 336 5.12 -38.20 -21.98
C SER A 336 5.81 -37.72 -23.24
N GLU A 337 7.05 -37.24 -23.13
CA GLU A 337 8.09 -37.22 -24.18
C GLU A 337 9.41 -36.89 -23.44
N ARG A 338 10.34 -37.83 -23.18
CA ARG A 338 11.33 -38.44 -24.11
C ARG A 338 12.02 -37.38 -24.98
N GLN A 339 13.33 -37.35 -25.21
CA GLN A 339 14.47 -38.24 -24.94
C GLN A 339 15.71 -37.60 -25.64
N ASP A 340 16.91 -37.81 -25.07
CA ASP A 340 18.27 -37.91 -25.68
C ASP A 340 18.73 -36.89 -26.76
N GLN A 341 19.76 -36.09 -26.51
CA GLN A 341 21.22 -36.32 -26.80
C GLN A 341 21.69 -35.36 -27.91
N PRO A 342 23.01 -35.17 -28.17
CA PRO A 342 24.20 -35.75 -27.53
C PRO A 342 24.96 -34.82 -26.55
#